data_AF-A0A512IZ67-F1
#
_entry.id   AF-A0A512IZ67-F1
#
_cell.length_a   1.000
_cell.length_b   1.000
_cell.length_c   1.000
_cell.angle_alpha   90.00
_cell.angle_beta   90.00
_cell.angle_gamma   90.00
#
_symmetry.space_group_name_H-M   'P 1'
#
loop_
_entity.id
_entity.type
_entity.pdbx_description
1 polymer ?
#
loop_
_entity_poly.entity_id
_entity_poly.type
_entity_poly.pdbx_seq_one_letter_code
_entity_poly.pdbx_strand_id
1 'polypeptide(L)'
;MPRSAIVWKQDRIADVPLRRFVGCVGPIEVGSVEYDGTHQLWTWWSPLNDEAWGHAASEVGAKQGFEVWLRGWLEHFRPLLEAG
;
A
#
# COMPACT_ATOMS: atom_id res chain seq x y z
N MET A 1 -8.37 5.97 15.81
CA MET A 1 -7.97 5.26 14.57
C MET A 1 -7.60 3.84 14.97
N PRO A 2 -8.27 2.79 14.46
CA PRO A 2 -7.78 1.43 14.68
C PRO A 2 -6.35 1.31 14.14
N ARG A 3 -5.53 0.52 14.81
CA ARG A 3 -4.15 0.27 14.38
C ARG A 3 -4.18 -0.38 12.99
N SER A 4 -3.44 0.17 12.04
CA SER A 4 -3.31 -0.45 10.71
C SER A 4 -2.74 -1.87 10.86
N ALA A 5 -3.35 -2.82 10.15
CA ALA A 5 -2.88 -4.20 10.09
C ALA A 5 -1.65 -4.34 9.15
N ILE A 6 -1.37 -3.31 8.35
CA ILE A 6 -0.27 -3.31 7.39
C ILE A 6 1.01 -2.86 8.08
N VAL A 7 2.03 -3.71 7.97
CA VAL A 7 3.38 -3.37 8.38
C VAL A 7 4.12 -2.83 7.16
N TRP A 8 4.49 -1.55 7.21
CA TRP A 8 5.31 -0.91 6.19
C TRP A 8 6.80 -1.07 6.50
N LYS A 9 7.56 -1.62 5.55
CA LYS A 9 9.02 -1.75 5.64
C LYS A 9 9.67 -0.90 4.56
N GLN A 10 10.68 -0.12 4.92
CA GLN A 10 11.44 0.64 3.95
C GLN A 10 12.26 -0.31 3.07
N ASP A 11 12.16 -0.14 1.77
CA ASP A 11 12.88 -0.94 0.79
C ASP A 11 14.36 -0.52 0.73
N ARG A 12 15.24 -1.46 0.38
CA ARG A 12 16.69 -1.27 0.37
C ARG A 12 17.32 -2.02 -0.81
N ILE A 13 18.23 -1.37 -1.53
CA ILE A 13 19.09 -2.01 -2.53
C ILE A 13 20.54 -1.92 -2.04
N ALA A 14 21.23 -3.05 -1.94
CA ALA A 14 22.60 -3.10 -1.41
C ALA A 14 22.76 -2.33 -0.08
N ASP A 15 21.78 -2.46 0.81
CA ASP A 15 21.67 -1.76 2.09
C ASP A 15 21.50 -0.22 2.02
N VAL A 16 21.23 0.32 0.83
CA VAL A 16 20.88 1.73 0.65
C VAL A 16 19.36 1.89 0.77
N PRO A 17 18.84 2.69 1.73
CA PRO A 17 17.41 2.93 1.88
C PRO A 17 16.84 3.70 0.68
N LEU A 18 15.76 3.17 0.10
CA LEU A 18 15.02 3.83 -0.96
C LEU A 18 13.92 4.73 -0.40
N ARG A 19 13.42 5.68 -1.20
CA ARG A 19 12.14 6.37 -0.92
C ARG A 19 10.96 5.51 -1.35
N ARG A 20 10.98 4.25 -0.92
CA ARG A 20 9.99 3.22 -1.23
C ARG A 20 9.72 2.39 0.02
N PHE A 21 8.47 2.04 0.23
CA PHE A 21 8.01 1.21 1.32
C PHE A 21 7.14 0.08 0.78
N VAL A 22 7.37 -1.13 1.25
CA VAL A 22 6.54 -2.31 0.95
C VAL A 22 5.62 -2.55 2.14
N GLY A 23 4.32 -2.68 1.87
CA GLY A 23 3.27 -2.94 2.84
C GLY A 23 2.91 -4.43 2.86
N CYS A 24 2.98 -5.04 4.04
CA CYS A 24 2.66 -6.46 4.22
C CYS A 24 1.61 -6.69 5.31
N VAL A 25 0.75 -7.70 5.11
CA VAL A 25 -0.11 -8.30 6.15
C VAL A 25 0.36 -9.74 6.35
N GLY A 26 1.03 -10.00 7.48
CA GLY A 26 1.73 -11.28 7.67
C GLY A 26 2.80 -11.49 6.59
N PRO A 27 2.83 -12.65 5.90
CA PRO A 27 3.78 -12.91 4.80
C PRO A 27 3.33 -12.35 3.45
N ILE A 28 2.15 -11.74 3.36
CA ILE A 28 1.55 -11.31 2.08
C ILE A 28 1.89 -9.84 1.83
N GLU A 29 2.51 -9.55 0.69
CA GLU A 29 2.64 -8.19 0.16
C GLU A 29 1.29 -7.73 -0.38
N VAL A 30 0.83 -6.56 0.07
CA VAL A 30 -0.47 -6.01 -0.32
C VAL A 30 -0.35 -4.73 -1.13
N GLY A 31 0.80 -4.08 -1.10
CA GLY A 31 1.07 -2.88 -1.89
C GLY A 31 2.41 -2.26 -1.57
N SER A 32 2.75 -1.22 -2.32
CA SER A 32 3.93 -0.40 -2.05
C SER A 32 3.62 1.08 -2.18
N VAL A 33 4.46 1.90 -1.56
CA VAL A 33 4.40 3.37 -1.59
C VAL A 33 5.78 3.89 -1.97
N GLU A 34 5.89 4.66 -3.04
CA GLU A 34 7.15 5.13 -3.61
C GLU A 34 7.09 6.64 -3.90
N TYR A 35 8.21 7.33 -3.71
CA TYR A 35 8.32 8.75 -4.05
C TYR A 35 8.70 8.92 -5.52
N ASP A 36 7.81 9.51 -6.30
CA ASP A 36 8.10 9.97 -7.65
C ASP A 36 8.72 11.36 -7.60
N GLY A 37 10.04 11.41 -7.81
CA GLY A 37 10.81 12.66 -7.83
C GLY A 37 10.48 13.59 -9.00
N THR A 38 9.89 13.06 -10.09
CA THR A 38 9.53 13.87 -11.27
C THR A 38 8.34 14.77 -10.98
N HIS A 39 7.33 14.19 -10.32
CA HIS A 39 6.09 14.90 -9.99
C HIS A 39 6.04 15.41 -8.55
N GLN A 40 7.08 15.12 -7.75
CA GLN A 40 7.17 15.47 -6.33
C GLN A 40 6.00 14.91 -5.50
N LEU A 41 5.52 13.72 -5.86
CA LEU A 41 4.38 13.06 -5.23
C LEU A 41 4.80 11.69 -4.69
N TRP A 42 4.03 11.19 -3.74
CA TRP A 42 4.10 9.80 -3.30
C TRP A 42 3.02 9.01 -4.02
N THR A 43 3.40 7.96 -4.72
CA THR A 43 2.49 7.05 -5.41
C THR A 43 2.34 5.77 -4.60
N TRP A 44 1.20 5.10 -4.75
CA TRP A 44 0.99 3.77 -4.22
C TRP A 44 0.45 2.85 -5.32
N TRP A 45 0.74 1.55 -5.20
CA TRP A 45 0.22 0.51 -6.09
C TRP A 45 -0.05 -0.77 -5.29
N SER A 46 -0.88 -1.69 -5.82
CA SER A 46 -1.16 -3.00 -5.20
C SER A 46 -0.92 -4.18 -6.14
N PRO A 47 -0.25 -5.28 -5.70
CA PRO A 47 -0.11 -6.50 -6.50
C PRO A 47 -1.39 -7.32 -6.58
N LEU A 48 -2.41 -6.92 -5.81
CA LEU A 48 -3.69 -7.60 -5.78
C LEU A 48 -4.58 -7.18 -6.97
N ASN A 49 -4.24 -6.07 -7.62
CA ASN A 49 -4.92 -5.57 -8.81
C ASN A 49 -3.96 -4.65 -9.60
N ASP A 50 -3.62 -5.02 -10.82
CA ASP A 50 -2.67 -4.29 -11.67
C ASP A 50 -3.11 -2.86 -12.02
N GLU A 51 -4.41 -2.57 -11.96
CA GLU A 51 -4.97 -1.23 -12.21
C GLU A 51 -5.06 -0.37 -10.93
N ALA A 52 -4.76 -0.96 -9.76
CA ALA A 52 -4.88 -0.27 -8.48
C ALA A 52 -3.65 0.57 -8.17
N TRP A 53 -3.81 1.88 -8.34
CA TRP A 53 -2.82 2.87 -7.96
C TRP A 53 -3.46 4.19 -7.52
N GLY A 54 -2.66 5.04 -6.89
CA GLY A 54 -3.04 6.40 -6.56
C GLY A 54 -1.85 7.21 -6.08
N HIS A 55 -2.09 8.44 -5.63
CA HIS A 55 -1.02 9.33 -5.20
C HIS A 55 -1.46 10.28 -4.07
N ALA A 56 -0.48 10.86 -3.38
CA ALA A 56 -0.66 11.90 -2.38
C ALA A 56 0.57 12.81 -2.30
N ALA A 57 0.42 13.97 -1.66
CA ALA A 57 1.52 14.91 -1.44
C ALA A 57 2.53 14.42 -0.37
N SER A 58 2.18 13.42 0.43
CA SER A 58 3.03 12.89 1.51
C SER A 58 3.02 11.37 1.57
N GLU A 59 4.09 10.78 2.11
CA GLU A 59 4.22 9.34 2.33
C GLU A 59 3.04 8.79 3.15
N VAL A 60 2.71 9.48 4.24
CA VAL A 60 1.59 9.11 5.12
C VAL A 60 0.27 9.18 4.38
N GLY A 61 0.05 10.22 3.57
CA GLY A 61 -1.15 10.35 2.76
C GLY A 61 -1.28 9.23 1.72
N ALA A 62 -0.18 8.82 1.09
CA ALA A 62 -0.20 7.71 0.13
C ALA A 62 -0.49 6.38 0.81
N LYS A 63 0.14 6.11 1.98
CA LYS A 63 -0.17 4.93 2.81
C LYS A 63 -1.63 4.88 3.22
N GLN A 64 -2.20 6.01 3.67
CA GLN A 64 -3.61 6.11 4.05
C GLN A 64 -4.55 5.91 2.85
N GLY A 65 -4.24 6.53 1.70
CA GLY A 65 -5.00 6.35 0.47
C GLY A 65 -5.04 4.90 0.03
N PHE A 66 -3.90 4.21 0.07
CA PHE A 66 -3.82 2.78 -0.17
C PHE A 66 -4.67 1.97 0.82
N GLU A 67 -4.62 2.26 2.12
CA GLU A 67 -5.42 1.55 3.13
C GLU A 67 -6.93 1.71 2.92
N VAL A 68 -7.38 2.91 2.53
CA VAL A 68 -8.77 3.18 2.20
C VAL A 68 -9.19 2.37 0.97
N TRP A 69 -8.38 2.40 -0.09
CA TRP A 69 -8.63 1.61 -1.29
C TRP A 69 -8.69 0.11 -0.98
N LEU A 70 -7.70 -0.44 -0.26
CA LEU A 70 -7.62 -1.86 0.04
C LEU A 70 -8.83 -2.32 0.85
N ARG A 71 -9.25 -1.53 1.85
CA ARG A 71 -10.46 -1.83 2.62
C ARG A 71 -11.70 -1.86 1.72
N GLY A 72 -11.86 -0.87 0.85
CA GLY A 72 -12.96 -0.84 -0.11
C GLY A 72 -12.93 -2.04 -1.05
N TRP A 73 -11.75 -2.39 -1.56
CA TRP A 73 -11.56 -3.52 -2.47
C TRP A 73 -11.90 -4.86 -1.81
N LEU A 74 -11.38 -5.13 -0.61
CA LEU A 74 -11.68 -6.36 0.14
C LEU A 74 -13.17 -6.51 0.45
N GLU A 75 -13.89 -5.41 0.64
CA GLU A 75 -15.32 -5.46 0.96
C GLU A 75 -16.18 -5.97 -0.19
N HIS A 76 -15.69 -5.90 -1.43
CA HIS A 76 -16.33 -6.55 -2.58
C HIS A 76 -16.29 -8.09 -2.47
N PHE A 77 -15.30 -8.63 -1.74
CA PHE A 77 -15.12 -10.08 -1.55
C PHE A 77 -15.70 -10.57 -0.22
N ARG A 78 -16.19 -9.68 0.65
CA ARG A 78 -16.73 -10.07 1.96
C ARG A 78 -17.76 -11.21 1.90
N PRO A 79 -18.73 -11.24 0.96
CA PRO A 79 -19.67 -12.36 0.88
C PRO A 79 -19.00 -13.72 0.62
N LEU A 80 -17.88 -13.73 -0.09
CA LEU A 80 -17.11 -14.96 -0.34
C LEU A 80 -16.30 -15.38 0.89
N LEU A 81 -15.78 -14.42 1.64
CA LEU A 81 -14.96 -14.67 2.82
C LEU A 81 -15.78 -15.10 4.04
N GLU A 82 -17.04 -14.67 4.14
CA GLU A 82 -17.95 -15.04 5.24
C GLU A 82 -18.71 -16.35 4.98
N ALA A 83 -18.70 -16.85 3.75
CA ALA A 83 -19.39 -18.08 3.36
C ALA A 83 -18.54 -19.35 3.51
N GLY A 84 -17.26 -19.23 3.87
CA GLY A 84 -16.33 -20.34 4.12
C GLY A 84 -15.93 -20.44 5.58
#